data_AF-A0A429XUR1-F1
#
_entry.id   AF-A0A429XUR1-F1
#
_cell.length_a   1.000
_cell.length_b   1.000
_cell.length_c   1.000
_cell.angle_alpha   90.00
_cell.angle_beta   90.00
_cell.angle_gamma   90.00
#
_symmetry.space_group_name_H-M   'P 1'
#
loop_
_entity.id
_entity.type
_entity.pdbx_description
1 polymer ?
#
loop_
_entity_poly.entity_id
_entity_poly.type
_entity_poly.pdbx_seq_one_letter_code
_entity_poly.pdbx_strand_id
1 'polypeptide(L)'
;MSLQGKSVDGASRGESVETAGYSDSLRAVGQGGISADAPSVGEHSSKLRGQVANRDQFLDRLAKNFDRERVTEKPVRPDWGLKPQWEVFSELSSDELVEVLKSQCLLVHTEVMETKRAELGETLKKALERGECQSVITWKDPRFVEFGLDKVLGEYEVSEWNSEDRSGSIAAAERADVGITFSDITLAESATVVLFSGEGKGRSVSLLPRDYIAVIPKSTIVPRITQAAAEIDRRIAAGERVASCVNFISGPSNSADIEMSLVVGVHGPVHATYIIVDDA
;
A
#
# COMPACT_ATOMS: atom_id res chain seq x y z
N MET A 1 -37.66 -60.14 -37.80
CA MET A 1 -38.91 -59.64 -37.20
C MET A 1 -38.79 -58.12 -37.12
N SER A 2 -39.60 -57.41 -37.92
CA SER A 2 -39.78 -55.95 -37.85
C SER A 2 -40.44 -55.51 -36.54
N LEU A 3 -40.27 -54.24 -36.19
CA LEU A 3 -41.29 -53.23 -35.80
C LEU A 3 -40.54 -52.03 -35.15
N GLN A 4 -40.39 -50.87 -35.78
CA GLN A 4 -41.33 -49.72 -35.87
C GLN A 4 -41.86 -49.16 -34.53
N GLY A 5 -41.43 -47.92 -34.23
CA GLY A 5 -42.28 -46.81 -33.78
C GLY A 5 -42.56 -46.64 -32.28
N LYS A 6 -42.27 -45.46 -31.71
CA LYS A 6 -43.23 -44.34 -31.61
C LYS A 6 -42.67 -43.18 -30.77
N SER A 7 -42.93 -41.98 -31.27
CA SER A 7 -42.85 -40.69 -30.60
C SER A 7 -43.99 -40.55 -29.58
N VAL A 8 -43.75 -39.83 -28.48
CA VAL A 8 -44.81 -39.19 -27.67
C VAL A 8 -44.32 -37.83 -27.18
N ASP A 9 -44.96 -36.77 -27.68
CA ASP A 9 -44.88 -35.40 -27.21
C ASP A 9 -45.52 -35.26 -25.82
N GLY A 10 -44.96 -34.37 -24.98
CA GLY A 10 -45.47 -34.07 -23.65
C GLY A 10 -45.02 -32.71 -23.13
N ALA A 11 -45.65 -31.66 -23.64
CA ALA A 11 -45.89 -30.34 -23.03
C ALA A 11 -44.95 -29.85 -21.90
N SER A 12 -44.02 -28.94 -22.21
CA SER A 12 -43.38 -28.07 -21.22
C SER A 12 -44.32 -26.91 -20.87
N ARG A 13 -44.96 -26.97 -19.70
CA ARG A 13 -45.59 -25.82 -19.04
C ARG A 13 -44.49 -24.93 -18.47
N GLY A 14 -44.49 -23.66 -18.88
CA GLY A 14 -43.64 -22.64 -18.31
C GLY A 14 -44.13 -22.21 -16.94
N GLU A 15 -43.18 -21.97 -16.03
CA GLU A 15 -43.36 -21.08 -14.90
C GLU A 15 -42.21 -20.08 -14.90
N SER A 16 -42.58 -18.86 -15.26
CA SER A 16 -41.83 -17.62 -15.08
C SER A 16 -41.80 -17.28 -13.59
N VAL A 17 -40.60 -17.13 -13.02
CA VAL A 17 -40.44 -16.60 -11.67
C VAL A 17 -40.56 -15.08 -11.73
N GLU A 18 -41.63 -14.57 -11.11
CA GLU A 18 -41.93 -13.15 -10.92
C GLU A 18 -40.86 -12.44 -10.09
N THR A 19 -40.31 -11.36 -10.64
CA THR A 19 -39.56 -10.35 -9.89
C THR A 19 -40.56 -9.38 -9.24
N ALA A 20 -40.76 -9.50 -7.93
CA ALA A 20 -41.53 -8.53 -7.15
C ALA A 20 -40.72 -7.24 -6.95
N GLY A 21 -41.27 -6.13 -7.46
CA GLY A 21 -40.74 -4.78 -7.29
C GLY A 21 -40.89 -4.28 -5.86
N TYR A 22 -39.88 -3.53 -5.40
CA TYR A 22 -39.93 -2.77 -4.16
C TYR A 22 -39.95 -1.28 -4.51
N SER A 23 -41.15 -0.75 -4.73
CA SER A 23 -41.45 0.68 -4.83
C SER A 23 -42.49 1.05 -3.78
N ASP A 24 -42.34 2.24 -3.22
CA ASP A 24 -43.29 2.94 -2.35
C ASP A 24 -43.49 2.42 -0.92
N SER A 25 -42.66 2.94 -0.03
CA SER A 25 -43.15 3.43 1.27
C SER A 25 -42.14 4.41 1.85
N LEU A 26 -42.41 5.71 1.76
CA LEU A 26 -42.02 6.75 2.71
C LEU A 26 -42.63 8.10 2.26
N ARG A 27 -43.95 8.22 2.45
CA ARG A 27 -44.64 9.51 2.54
C ARG A 27 -45.15 9.66 3.97
N ALA A 28 -45.03 10.89 4.47
CA ALA A 28 -45.63 11.47 5.67
C ALA A 28 -44.85 11.32 7.00
N VAL A 29 -43.93 12.25 7.24
CA VAL A 29 -43.79 12.91 8.56
C VAL A 29 -43.47 14.40 8.36
N GLY A 30 -44.43 15.25 8.72
CA GLY A 30 -44.23 16.56 9.36
C GLY A 30 -43.44 17.66 8.64
N GLN A 31 -44.15 18.52 7.92
CA GLN A 31 -43.70 19.90 7.65
C GLN A 31 -43.74 20.71 8.96
N GLY A 32 -42.58 20.85 9.62
CA GLY A 32 -42.32 21.91 10.60
C GLY A 32 -41.42 22.94 9.94
N GLY A 33 -41.93 24.16 9.72
CA GLY A 33 -41.21 25.23 9.03
C GLY A 33 -39.95 25.67 9.79
N ILE A 34 -38.84 25.79 9.06
CA ILE A 34 -37.67 26.53 9.50
C ILE A 34 -37.59 27.76 8.59
N SER A 35 -37.70 28.94 9.21
CA SER A 35 -37.65 30.24 8.55
C SER A 35 -36.30 30.43 7.86
N ALA A 36 -36.36 31.01 6.67
CA ALA A 36 -35.20 31.44 5.91
C ALA A 36 -34.76 32.81 6.42
N ASP A 37 -33.64 32.88 7.12
CA ASP A 37 -32.85 34.10 7.28
C ASP A 37 -31.40 33.77 6.97
N ALA A 38 -30.93 34.26 5.83
CA ALA A 38 -29.55 34.18 5.41
C ALA A 38 -28.74 35.30 6.09
N PRO A 39 -27.59 35.00 6.74
CA PRO A 39 -26.66 36.06 7.11
C PRO A 39 -25.74 36.40 5.94
N SER A 40 -25.49 37.69 5.84
CA SER A 40 -24.68 38.41 4.86
C SER A 40 -23.24 37.91 4.69
N VAL A 41 -22.77 38.03 3.46
CA VAL A 41 -21.37 37.91 3.02
C VAL A 41 -20.49 38.90 3.78
N GLY A 42 -19.48 38.39 4.49
CA GLY A 42 -18.49 39.22 5.18
C GLY A 42 -17.28 38.42 5.69
N GLU A 43 -16.12 38.75 5.12
CA GLU A 43 -14.74 38.50 5.57
C GLU A 43 -14.12 37.10 5.44
N HIS A 44 -13.17 37.03 4.50
CA HIS A 44 -12.23 35.94 4.29
C HIS A 44 -11.34 35.72 5.53
N SER A 45 -11.75 34.81 6.41
CA SER A 45 -10.83 34.17 7.34
C SER A 45 -10.09 33.05 6.61
N SER A 46 -8.76 33.11 6.56
CA SER A 46 -7.89 32.03 6.10
C SER A 46 -8.08 30.81 6.99
N LYS A 47 -9.09 29.99 6.69
CA LYS A 47 -9.29 28.70 7.35
C LYS A 47 -8.09 27.82 7.04
N LEU A 48 -7.21 27.67 8.04
CA LEU A 48 -6.22 26.60 8.12
C LEU A 48 -6.93 25.28 7.76
N ARG A 49 -6.55 24.68 6.63
CA ARG A 49 -7.06 23.35 6.22
C ARG A 49 -6.78 22.36 7.35
N GLY A 50 -7.81 21.68 7.85
CA GLY A 50 -7.67 20.59 8.83
C GLY A 50 -8.34 20.77 10.19
N GLN A 51 -9.03 21.88 10.46
CA GLN A 51 -9.84 21.99 11.68
C GLN A 51 -11.14 21.20 11.55
N VAL A 52 -11.31 20.18 12.40
CA VAL A 52 -12.58 19.45 12.54
C VAL A 52 -13.58 20.34 13.28
N ALA A 53 -14.45 21.02 12.53
CA ALA A 53 -15.55 21.78 13.11
C ALA A 53 -16.46 20.85 13.94
N ASN A 54 -16.95 21.32 15.09
CA ASN A 54 -17.85 20.60 16.00
C ASN A 54 -17.28 19.29 16.61
N ARG A 55 -15.95 19.10 16.62
CA ARG A 55 -15.31 17.91 17.21
C ARG A 55 -15.78 17.64 18.64
N ASP A 56 -15.74 18.65 19.50
CA ASP A 56 -16.11 18.47 20.91
C ASP A 56 -17.57 18.10 21.06
N GLN A 57 -18.47 18.82 20.39
CA GLN A 57 -19.90 18.53 20.41
C GLN A 57 -20.23 17.12 19.88
N PHE A 58 -19.51 16.65 18.86
CA PHE A 58 -19.63 15.29 18.34
C PHE A 58 -19.19 14.24 19.38
N LEU A 59 -18.02 14.45 20.00
CA LEU A 59 -17.48 13.55 21.03
C LEU A 59 -18.38 13.52 22.29
N ASP A 60 -18.96 14.65 22.67
CA ASP A 60 -19.88 14.76 23.81
C ASP A 60 -21.18 13.99 23.55
N ARG A 61 -21.74 14.08 22.33
CA ARG A 61 -22.92 13.27 21.93
C ARG A 61 -22.62 11.78 21.94
N LEU A 62 -21.44 11.37 21.46
CA LEU A 62 -20.98 9.98 21.51
C LEU A 62 -20.90 9.47 22.96
N ALA A 63 -20.25 10.22 23.84
CA ALA A 63 -20.12 9.83 25.25
C ALA A 63 -21.51 9.65 25.90
N LYS A 64 -22.43 10.60 25.66
CA LYS A 64 -23.81 10.53 26.14
C LYS A 64 -24.57 9.30 25.61
N ASN A 65 -24.41 8.95 24.34
CA ASN A 65 -25.06 7.76 23.76
C ASN A 65 -24.51 6.44 24.31
N PHE A 66 -23.27 6.44 24.82
CA PHE A 66 -22.66 5.30 25.50
C PHE A 66 -22.83 5.35 27.04
N ASP A 67 -23.69 6.23 27.54
CA ASP A 67 -23.98 6.41 28.98
C ASP A 67 -22.71 6.57 29.84
N ARG A 68 -21.73 7.31 29.31
CA ARG A 68 -20.45 7.57 29.98
C ARG A 68 -20.04 9.02 29.88
N GLU A 69 -19.24 9.46 30.84
CA GLU A 69 -18.59 10.77 30.74
C GLU A 69 -17.52 10.79 29.65
N ARG A 70 -17.25 11.98 29.14
CA ARG A 70 -16.19 12.19 28.16
C ARG A 70 -14.84 12.04 28.85
N VAL A 71 -14.04 11.11 28.35
CA VAL A 71 -12.63 11.00 28.71
C VAL A 71 -11.86 12.12 28.01
N THR A 72 -11.37 13.08 28.80
CA THR A 72 -10.58 14.23 28.33
C THR A 72 -9.10 14.06 28.61
N GLU A 73 -8.75 13.26 29.62
CA GLU A 73 -7.38 12.97 29.98
C GLU A 73 -6.75 11.97 29.01
N LYS A 74 -5.48 12.21 28.66
CA LYS A 74 -4.72 11.28 27.82
C LYS A 74 -4.45 10.00 28.63
N PRO A 75 -4.71 8.80 28.07
CA PRO A 75 -4.37 7.56 28.75
C PRO A 75 -2.87 7.51 29.08
N VAL A 76 -2.55 7.12 30.31
CA VAL A 76 -1.17 6.81 30.71
C VAL A 76 -0.80 5.45 30.13
N ARG A 77 0.29 5.37 29.37
CA ARG A 77 0.78 4.08 28.89
C ARG A 77 1.38 3.32 30.07
N PRO A 78 1.01 2.05 30.29
CA PRO A 78 1.66 1.22 31.32
C PRO A 78 3.17 1.15 31.06
N ASP A 79 3.97 1.17 32.12
CA ASP A 79 5.40 0.85 32.02
C ASP A 79 5.57 -0.66 32.08
N TRP A 80 5.83 -1.26 30.93
CA TRP A 80 6.11 -2.69 30.82
C TRP A 80 7.57 -2.95 31.19
N GLY A 81 7.81 -3.91 32.08
CA GLY A 81 9.17 -4.27 32.50
C GLY A 81 10.05 -4.85 31.39
N LEU A 82 9.44 -5.42 30.34
CA LEU A 82 10.13 -5.88 29.13
C LEU A 82 9.71 -5.02 27.95
N LYS A 83 10.67 -4.66 27.09
CA LYS A 83 10.44 -3.76 25.96
C LYS A 83 10.97 -4.39 24.65
N PRO A 84 10.47 -5.58 24.24
CA PRO A 84 10.98 -6.29 23.06
C PRO A 84 10.85 -5.48 21.75
N GLN A 85 9.91 -4.54 21.68
CA GLN A 85 9.77 -3.61 20.56
C GLN A 85 10.97 -2.67 20.40
N TRP A 86 11.76 -2.47 21.46
CA TRP A 86 12.97 -1.64 21.46
C TRP A 86 14.25 -2.47 21.60
N GLU A 87 14.20 -3.60 22.30
CA GLU A 87 15.38 -4.42 22.65
C GLU A 87 15.72 -5.46 21.58
N VAL A 88 14.74 -5.99 20.84
CA VAL A 88 15.02 -7.01 19.83
C VAL A 88 15.82 -6.39 18.68
N PHE A 89 17.02 -6.94 18.46
CA PHE A 89 18.02 -6.49 17.50
C PHE A 89 18.61 -5.10 17.78
N SER A 90 18.46 -4.53 18.99
CA SER A 90 19.02 -3.21 19.32
C SER A 90 20.54 -3.15 19.25
N GLU A 91 21.19 -4.27 19.55
CA GLU A 91 22.65 -4.39 19.57
C GLU A 91 23.25 -4.85 18.24
N LEU A 92 22.42 -5.15 17.23
CA LEU A 92 22.91 -5.60 15.92
C LEU A 92 23.44 -4.41 15.12
N SER A 93 24.59 -4.62 14.49
CA SER A 93 25.14 -3.71 13.49
C SER A 93 24.29 -3.71 12.21
N SER A 94 24.54 -2.72 11.35
CA SER A 94 23.88 -2.65 10.04
C SER A 94 24.13 -3.91 9.18
N ASP A 95 25.34 -4.47 9.25
CA ASP A 95 25.69 -5.72 8.55
C ASP A 95 24.91 -6.92 9.11
N GLU A 96 24.78 -7.02 10.42
CA GLU A 96 23.99 -8.09 11.05
C GLU A 96 22.50 -7.95 10.74
N LEU A 97 21.97 -6.73 10.65
CA LEU A 97 20.60 -6.48 10.22
C LEU A 97 20.36 -6.87 8.75
N VAL A 98 21.35 -6.68 7.87
CA VAL A 98 21.31 -7.18 6.48
C VAL A 98 21.20 -8.71 6.45
N GLU A 99 21.95 -9.42 7.31
CA GLU A 99 21.87 -10.88 7.39
C GLU A 99 20.51 -11.38 7.94
N VAL A 100 19.95 -10.66 8.92
CA VAL A 100 18.57 -10.90 9.37
C VAL A 100 17.58 -10.71 8.22
N LEU A 101 17.68 -9.59 7.50
CA LEU A 101 16.83 -9.27 6.36
C LEU A 101 16.90 -10.37 5.28
N LYS A 102 18.11 -10.80 4.89
CA LYS A 102 18.35 -11.86 3.90
C LYS A 102 17.70 -13.18 4.33
N SER A 103 17.83 -13.52 5.61
CA SER A 103 17.19 -14.73 6.17
C SER A 103 15.66 -14.65 6.09
N GLN A 104 15.09 -13.47 6.36
CA GLN A 104 13.64 -13.25 6.27
C GLN A 104 13.14 -13.24 4.82
N CYS A 105 13.91 -12.69 3.87
CA CYS A 105 13.57 -12.70 2.44
C CYS A 105 13.31 -14.13 1.93
N LEU A 106 14.10 -15.12 2.38
CA LEU A 106 13.89 -16.53 2.04
C LEU A 106 12.53 -17.05 2.52
N LEU A 107 12.09 -16.64 3.70
CA LEU A 107 10.81 -17.07 4.30
C LEU A 107 9.61 -16.45 3.60
N VAL A 108 9.75 -15.23 3.07
CA VAL A 108 8.70 -14.51 2.34
C VAL A 108 8.83 -14.66 0.82
N HIS A 109 9.60 -15.66 0.33
CA HIS A 109 9.78 -15.94 -1.10
C HIS A 109 10.23 -14.72 -1.93
N THR A 110 11.09 -13.90 -1.34
CA THR A 110 11.68 -12.72 -1.98
C THR A 110 13.12 -13.01 -2.33
N GLU A 111 13.49 -12.74 -3.56
CA GLU A 111 14.88 -12.82 -3.96
C GLU A 111 15.66 -11.65 -3.36
N VAL A 112 16.91 -11.90 -2.96
CA VAL A 112 17.78 -10.86 -2.42
C VAL A 112 19.11 -10.84 -3.17
N MET A 113 19.52 -9.65 -3.58
CA MET A 113 20.81 -9.36 -4.18
C MET A 113 21.49 -8.28 -3.34
N GLU A 114 22.77 -8.44 -3.06
CA GLU A 114 23.56 -7.45 -2.33
C GLU A 114 24.63 -6.90 -3.26
N THR A 115 24.81 -5.58 -3.26
CA THR A 115 25.71 -4.90 -4.18
C THR A 115 26.26 -3.61 -3.61
N LYS A 116 27.33 -3.11 -4.22
CA LYS A 116 27.86 -1.77 -3.94
C LYS A 116 27.20 -0.76 -4.86
N ARG A 117 27.18 0.51 -4.45
CA ARG A 117 26.65 1.60 -5.28
C ARG A 117 27.22 1.63 -6.71
N ALA A 118 28.51 1.36 -6.88
CA ALA A 118 29.17 1.34 -8.20
C ALA A 118 28.70 0.20 -9.12
N GLU A 119 28.23 -0.91 -8.54
CA GLU A 119 27.85 -2.15 -9.23
C GLU A 119 26.32 -2.32 -9.30
N LEU A 120 25.56 -1.39 -8.72
CA LEU A 120 24.10 -1.42 -8.65
C LEU A 120 23.47 -1.50 -10.05
N GLY A 121 24.01 -0.78 -11.04
CA GLY A 121 23.51 -0.82 -12.41
C GLY A 121 23.59 -2.21 -13.04
N GLU A 122 24.72 -2.91 -12.87
CA GLU A 122 24.89 -4.28 -13.36
C GLU A 122 23.98 -5.25 -12.61
N THR A 123 23.83 -5.06 -11.30
CA THR A 123 22.96 -5.88 -10.45
C THR A 123 21.50 -5.73 -10.86
N LEU A 124 21.07 -4.50 -11.16
CA LEU A 124 19.73 -4.22 -11.65
C LEU A 124 19.48 -4.89 -13.01
N LYS A 125 20.43 -4.84 -13.95
CA LYS A 125 20.31 -5.54 -15.24
C LYS A 125 20.12 -7.05 -15.04
N LYS A 126 20.92 -7.67 -14.17
CA LYS A 126 20.77 -9.10 -13.84
C LYS A 126 19.39 -9.43 -13.26
N ALA A 127 18.82 -8.54 -12.43
CA ALA A 127 17.47 -8.71 -11.91
C ALA A 127 16.40 -8.61 -13.03
N LEU A 128 16.57 -7.68 -13.98
CA LEU A 128 15.64 -7.46 -15.10
C LEU A 128 15.71 -8.55 -16.18
N GLU A 129 16.89 -9.10 -16.46
CA GLU A 129 17.11 -10.16 -17.47
C GLU A 129 16.31 -11.44 -17.18
N ARG A 130 16.07 -11.74 -15.90
CA ARG A 130 15.39 -12.97 -15.48
C ARG A 130 13.90 -13.00 -15.81
N GLY A 131 13.29 -11.84 -16.04
CA GLY A 131 11.85 -11.70 -16.27
C GLY A 131 11.44 -11.56 -17.74
N GLU A 132 12.38 -11.62 -18.70
CA GLU A 132 12.17 -11.16 -20.08
C GLU A 132 11.64 -9.71 -20.13
N CYS A 133 12.09 -8.87 -19.20
CA CYS A 133 11.58 -7.51 -19.02
C CYS A 133 11.85 -6.64 -20.26
N GLN A 134 10.79 -6.06 -20.81
CA GLN A 134 10.85 -5.06 -21.89
C GLN A 134 10.41 -3.68 -21.39
N SER A 135 9.46 -3.67 -20.45
CA SER A 135 8.81 -2.46 -19.96
C SER A 135 8.96 -2.33 -18.45
N VAL A 136 9.32 -1.12 -18.01
CA VAL A 136 9.57 -0.79 -16.62
C VAL A 136 8.75 0.43 -16.24
N ILE A 137 8.13 0.41 -15.05
CA ILE A 137 7.59 1.61 -14.44
C ILE A 137 8.33 1.96 -13.15
N THR A 138 8.61 3.24 -12.97
CA THR A 138 9.30 3.78 -11.80
C THR A 138 8.51 4.90 -11.14
N TRP A 139 8.87 5.22 -9.90
CA TRP A 139 8.48 6.51 -9.32
C TRP A 139 9.31 7.65 -9.91
N LYS A 140 8.73 8.86 -9.86
CA LYS A 140 9.48 10.11 -10.02
C LYS A 140 10.28 10.40 -8.75
N ASP A 141 11.35 9.65 -8.57
CA ASP A 141 12.22 9.69 -7.40
C ASP A 141 13.64 10.10 -7.81
N PRO A 142 14.20 11.20 -7.26
CA PRO A 142 15.54 11.67 -7.62
C PRO A 142 16.63 10.61 -7.37
N ARG A 143 16.38 9.64 -6.48
CA ARG A 143 17.32 8.55 -6.18
C ARG A 143 17.68 7.71 -7.40
N PHE A 144 16.80 7.59 -8.41
CA PHE A 144 17.16 6.90 -9.65
C PHE A 144 18.34 7.57 -10.37
N VAL A 145 18.38 8.91 -10.39
CA VAL A 145 19.50 9.66 -10.98
C VAL A 145 20.70 9.67 -10.03
N GLU A 146 20.48 9.87 -8.72
CA GLU A 146 21.57 9.89 -7.72
C GLU A 146 22.36 8.58 -7.68
N PHE A 147 21.68 7.45 -7.89
CA PHE A 147 22.29 6.12 -7.94
C PHE A 147 22.67 5.69 -9.37
N GLY A 148 22.49 6.56 -10.37
CA GLY A 148 22.91 6.33 -11.76
C GLY A 148 22.10 5.27 -12.52
N LEU A 149 20.89 4.97 -12.05
CA LEU A 149 19.99 3.99 -12.65
C LEU A 149 19.27 4.52 -13.89
N ASP A 150 19.12 5.83 -14.03
CA ASP A 150 18.56 6.50 -15.20
C ASP A 150 19.24 6.06 -16.51
N LYS A 151 20.57 5.91 -16.48
CA LYS A 151 21.37 5.48 -17.63
C LYS A 151 21.15 4.01 -17.98
N VAL A 152 20.97 3.18 -16.96
CA VAL A 152 20.79 1.73 -17.09
C VAL A 152 19.40 1.42 -17.62
N LEU A 153 18.39 2.12 -17.09
CA LEU A 153 17.01 1.94 -17.48
C LEU A 153 16.70 2.47 -18.88
N GLY A 154 17.53 3.38 -19.43
CA GLY A 154 17.38 3.89 -20.80
C GLY A 154 17.46 2.84 -21.92
N GLU A 155 17.85 1.60 -21.60
CA GLU A 155 17.85 0.44 -22.51
C GLU A 155 16.46 -0.24 -22.61
N TYR A 156 15.50 0.14 -21.77
CA TYR A 156 14.15 -0.44 -21.67
C TYR A 156 13.06 0.58 -22.04
N GLU A 157 11.82 0.11 -22.23
CA GLU A 157 10.66 1.00 -22.31
C GLU A 157 10.28 1.48 -20.89
N VAL A 158 10.77 2.65 -20.50
CA VAL A 158 10.58 3.19 -19.14
C VAL A 158 9.44 4.20 -19.10
N SER A 159 8.49 3.95 -18.21
CA SER A 159 7.48 4.93 -17.78
C SER A 159 7.82 5.46 -16.39
N GLU A 160 7.70 6.77 -16.19
CA GLU A 160 7.80 7.39 -14.88
C GLU A 160 6.40 7.75 -14.37
N TRP A 161 6.12 7.52 -13.09
CA TRP A 161 4.85 7.91 -12.48
C TRP A 161 4.62 9.43 -12.56
N ASN A 162 3.49 9.83 -13.14
CA ASN A 162 3.08 11.21 -13.30
C ASN A 162 1.74 11.48 -12.58
N SER A 163 1.75 12.36 -11.58
CA SER A 163 0.54 12.77 -10.84
C SER A 163 -0.50 13.48 -11.72
N GLU A 164 -0.04 14.27 -12.69
CA GLU A 164 -0.90 15.06 -13.57
C GLU A 164 -1.65 14.17 -14.57
N ASP A 165 -1.05 13.04 -14.95
CA ASP A 165 -1.69 11.98 -15.73
C ASP A 165 -1.76 10.69 -14.92
N ARG A 166 -2.54 10.73 -13.84
CA ARG A 166 -2.74 9.58 -12.95
C ARG A 166 -3.31 8.38 -13.70
N SER A 167 -4.26 8.59 -14.60
CA SER A 167 -4.91 7.51 -15.34
C SER A 167 -3.94 6.83 -16.30
N GLY A 168 -3.14 7.61 -17.05
CA GLY A 168 -2.07 7.08 -17.89
C GLY A 168 -1.02 6.33 -17.09
N SER A 169 -0.61 6.86 -15.93
CA SER A 169 0.38 6.20 -15.06
C SER A 169 -0.12 4.87 -14.48
N ILE A 170 -1.41 4.77 -14.15
CA ILE A 170 -2.02 3.50 -13.74
C ILE A 170 -2.02 2.50 -14.90
N ALA A 171 -2.43 2.93 -16.09
CA ALA A 171 -2.44 2.06 -17.28
C ALA A 171 -1.03 1.60 -17.68
N ALA A 172 -0.01 2.45 -17.51
CA ALA A 172 1.39 2.08 -17.69
C ALA A 172 1.82 1.04 -16.64
N ALA A 173 1.42 1.22 -15.37
CA ALA A 173 1.73 0.27 -14.31
C ALA A 173 1.10 -1.11 -14.54
N GLU A 174 -0.12 -1.17 -15.07
CA GLU A 174 -0.82 -2.42 -15.41
C GLU A 174 -0.17 -3.18 -16.57
N ARG A 175 0.51 -2.46 -17.47
CA ARG A 175 1.16 -3.04 -18.67
C ARG A 175 2.64 -3.32 -18.47
N ALA A 176 3.27 -2.67 -17.49
CA ALA A 176 4.69 -2.82 -17.22
C ALA A 176 5.00 -4.22 -16.71
N ASP A 177 6.11 -4.78 -17.18
CA ASP A 177 6.62 -6.07 -16.71
C ASP A 177 7.13 -5.92 -15.26
N VAL A 178 7.86 -4.83 -15.00
CA VAL A 178 8.54 -4.61 -13.72
C VAL A 178 8.21 -3.23 -13.15
N GLY A 179 7.83 -3.21 -11.88
CA GLY A 179 7.76 -2.02 -11.06
C GLY A 179 9.01 -1.84 -10.21
N ILE A 180 9.63 -0.67 -10.23
CA ILE A 180 10.84 -0.40 -9.44
C ILE A 180 10.60 0.78 -8.51
N THR A 181 10.91 0.59 -7.23
CA THR A 181 10.91 1.67 -6.24
C THR A 181 12.16 1.64 -5.37
N PHE A 182 12.49 2.77 -4.76
CA PHE A 182 13.44 2.81 -3.66
C PHE A 182 12.69 2.73 -2.33
N SER A 183 13.12 1.82 -1.46
CA SER A 183 12.60 1.72 -0.10
C SER A 183 12.88 3.01 0.67
N ASP A 184 11.91 3.49 1.45
CA ASP A 184 12.10 4.64 2.33
C ASP A 184 12.60 4.17 3.72
N ILE A 185 12.12 3.02 4.19
CA ILE A 185 12.58 2.29 5.39
C ILE A 185 12.44 0.79 5.10
N THR A 186 13.34 -0.07 5.56
CA THR A 186 13.22 -1.52 5.42
C THR A 186 13.28 -2.20 6.78
N LEU A 187 12.30 -3.05 7.10
CA LEU A 187 12.27 -3.81 8.34
C LEU A 187 13.03 -5.13 8.17
N ALA A 188 14.11 -5.30 8.93
CA ALA A 188 14.89 -6.53 8.92
C ALA A 188 14.06 -7.72 9.44
N GLU A 189 13.26 -7.54 10.49
CA GLU A 189 12.52 -8.62 11.17
C GLU A 189 11.56 -9.42 10.29
N SER A 190 11.06 -8.81 9.21
CA SER A 190 9.94 -9.34 8.43
C SER A 190 10.15 -9.23 6.93
N ALA A 191 11.36 -8.85 6.49
CA ALA A 191 11.67 -8.53 5.09
C ALA A 191 10.61 -7.62 4.47
N THR A 192 10.32 -6.50 5.14
CA THR A 192 9.28 -5.57 4.73
C THR A 192 9.89 -4.27 4.24
N VAL A 193 9.60 -3.87 3.00
CA VAL A 193 9.90 -2.52 2.54
C VAL A 193 8.75 -1.59 2.89
N VAL A 194 9.08 -0.39 3.36
CA VAL A 194 8.15 0.65 3.74
C VAL A 194 8.24 1.77 2.71
N LEU A 195 7.10 2.04 2.08
CA LEU A 195 6.97 2.93 0.94
C LEU A 195 6.07 4.12 1.30
N PHE A 196 6.62 5.32 1.19
CA PHE A 196 5.93 6.59 1.44
C PHE A 196 5.35 7.13 0.13
N SER A 197 4.04 6.93 -0.06
CA SER A 197 3.36 7.44 -1.24
C SER A 197 3.24 8.97 -1.24
N GLY A 198 3.33 9.54 -2.43
CA GLY A 198 3.29 10.97 -2.67
C GLY A 198 2.92 11.27 -4.11
N GLU A 199 3.04 12.53 -4.51
CA GLU A 199 2.67 13.02 -5.84
C GLU A 199 3.41 12.27 -6.95
N GLY A 200 4.74 12.15 -6.86
CA GLY A 200 5.58 11.35 -7.77
C GLY A 200 5.71 9.86 -7.42
N LYS A 201 5.08 9.42 -6.31
CA LYS A 201 5.27 8.09 -5.71
C LYS A 201 3.95 7.33 -5.62
N GLY A 202 3.39 6.96 -6.78
CA GLY A 202 2.14 6.22 -6.86
C GLY A 202 2.25 4.77 -6.38
N ARG A 203 1.32 4.32 -5.53
CA ARG A 203 1.26 2.94 -5.05
C ARG A 203 1.15 1.87 -6.16
N SER A 204 0.63 2.23 -7.33
CA SER A 204 0.47 1.29 -8.44
C SER A 204 1.79 0.73 -8.93
N VAL A 205 2.89 1.49 -8.81
CA VAL A 205 4.23 1.06 -9.25
C VAL A 205 4.69 -0.19 -8.51
N SER A 206 4.38 -0.34 -7.22
CA SER A 206 4.76 -1.53 -6.43
C SER A 206 3.66 -2.61 -6.39
N LEU A 207 2.51 -2.38 -7.03
CA LEU A 207 1.32 -3.22 -6.87
C LEU A 207 0.84 -3.87 -8.17
N LEU A 208 0.90 -3.18 -9.30
CA LEU A 208 0.28 -3.63 -10.55
C LEU A 208 1.20 -4.40 -11.49
N PRO A 209 2.50 -4.04 -11.62
CA PRO A 209 3.42 -4.81 -12.46
C PRO A 209 3.53 -6.26 -12.01
N ARG A 210 3.80 -7.14 -12.98
CA ARG A 210 3.94 -8.58 -12.73
C ARG A 210 5.09 -8.87 -11.76
N ASP A 211 6.21 -8.19 -11.93
CA ASP A 211 7.38 -8.33 -11.08
C ASP A 211 7.69 -7.01 -10.37
N TYR A 212 8.23 -7.11 -9.16
CA TYR A 212 8.55 -5.95 -8.33
C TYR A 212 10.01 -5.98 -7.89
N ILE A 213 10.71 -4.86 -8.07
CA ILE A 213 12.07 -4.66 -7.58
C ILE A 213 12.07 -3.50 -6.58
N ALA A 214 12.57 -3.77 -5.37
CA ALA A 214 12.86 -2.74 -4.38
C ALA A 214 14.38 -2.52 -4.31
N VAL A 215 14.82 -1.31 -4.56
CA VAL A 215 16.20 -0.90 -4.27
C VAL A 215 16.25 -0.41 -2.82
N ILE A 216 17.11 -1.03 -2.02
CA ILE A 216 17.17 -0.83 -0.57
C ILE A 216 18.55 -0.27 -0.22
N PRO A 217 18.69 1.05 0.02
CA PRO A 217 19.90 1.56 0.62
C PRO A 217 20.07 0.94 2.00
N LYS A 218 21.25 0.39 2.28
CA LYS A 218 21.55 -0.31 3.53
C LYS A 218 21.30 0.56 4.76
N SER A 219 21.54 1.87 4.65
CA SER A 219 21.23 2.85 5.70
C SER A 219 19.75 2.95 6.07
N THR A 220 18.83 2.47 5.23
CA THR A 220 17.37 2.49 5.48
C THR A 220 16.87 1.26 6.24
N ILE A 221 17.74 0.27 6.46
CA ILE A 221 17.37 -0.96 7.16
C ILE A 221 17.32 -0.69 8.66
N VAL A 222 16.17 -0.98 9.26
CA VAL A 222 15.92 -0.87 10.69
C VAL A 222 15.52 -2.23 11.26
N PRO A 223 15.74 -2.44 12.57
CA PRO A 223 15.35 -3.68 13.24
C PRO A 223 13.93 -4.15 12.94
N ARG A 224 12.96 -3.27 13.23
CA ARG A 224 11.55 -3.65 13.39
C ARG A 224 10.61 -2.50 13.05
N ILE A 225 9.32 -2.80 12.95
CA ILE A 225 8.26 -1.83 12.67
C ILE A 225 8.23 -0.66 13.67
N THR A 226 8.71 -0.88 14.90
CA THR A 226 8.71 0.13 15.95
C THR A 226 9.65 1.28 15.64
N GLN A 227 10.83 1.00 15.08
CA GLN A 227 11.78 2.04 14.64
C GLN A 227 11.23 2.81 13.44
N ALA A 228 10.54 2.15 12.52
CA ALA A 228 9.86 2.84 11.41
C ALA A 228 8.74 3.77 11.92
N ALA A 229 7.92 3.30 12.86
CA ALA A 229 6.88 4.13 13.48
C ALA A 229 7.48 5.32 14.26
N ALA A 230 8.57 5.11 14.99
CA ALA A 230 9.27 6.17 15.71
C ALA A 230 9.83 7.24 14.76
N GLU A 231 10.38 6.84 13.62
CA GLU A 231 10.87 7.75 12.58
C GLU A 231 9.71 8.56 11.96
N ILE A 232 8.57 7.92 11.68
CA ILE A 232 7.37 8.62 11.21
C ILE A 232 6.88 9.63 12.25
N ASP A 233 6.78 9.23 13.52
CA ASP A 233 6.38 10.12 14.62
C ASP A 233 7.35 11.31 14.77
N ARG A 234 8.66 11.08 14.62
CA ARG A 234 9.68 12.13 14.65
C ARG A 234 9.47 13.15 13.53
N ARG A 235 9.21 12.69 12.30
CA ARG A 235 8.93 13.58 11.15
C ARG A 235 7.66 14.40 11.36
N ILE A 236 6.59 13.78 11.88
CA ILE A 236 5.35 14.48 12.24
C ILE A 236 5.62 15.56 13.28
N ALA A 237 6.36 15.23 14.34
CA ALA A 237 6.71 16.17 15.41
C ALA A 237 7.58 17.34 14.90
N ALA A 238 8.40 17.11 13.87
CA ALA A 238 9.18 18.14 13.19
C ALA A 238 8.34 19.02 12.24
N GLY A 239 7.04 18.74 12.08
CA GLY A 239 6.15 19.47 11.18
C GLY A 239 6.30 19.08 9.71
N GLU A 240 6.99 17.97 9.41
CA GLU A 240 7.11 17.46 8.06
C GLU A 240 5.76 16.92 7.58
N ARG A 241 5.47 17.11 6.29
CA ARG A 241 4.29 16.52 5.67
C ARG A 241 4.53 15.04 5.44
N VAL A 242 3.93 14.19 6.27
CA VAL A 242 3.95 12.75 6.07
C VAL A 242 3.19 12.32 4.82
N ALA A 243 3.59 11.15 4.30
CA ALA A 243 2.99 10.50 3.16
C ALA A 243 1.47 10.35 3.33
N SER A 244 0.72 10.50 2.24
CA SER A 244 -0.74 10.29 2.25
C SER A 244 -1.11 8.82 2.46
N CYS A 245 -0.18 7.92 2.19
CA CYS A 245 -0.30 6.49 2.40
C CYS A 245 1.10 5.93 2.68
N VAL A 246 1.21 5.07 3.69
CA VAL A 246 2.42 4.31 4.01
C VAL A 246 2.12 2.85 3.74
N ASN A 247 2.83 2.24 2.79
CA ASN A 247 2.64 0.82 2.45
C ASN A 247 3.77 0.02 3.09
N PHE A 248 3.41 -1.06 3.79
CA PHE A 248 4.33 -2.05 4.31
C PHE A 248 4.18 -3.29 3.43
N ILE A 249 5.19 -3.60 2.62
CA ILE A 249 5.15 -4.66 1.62
C ILE A 249 6.16 -5.74 2.00
N SER A 250 5.68 -6.95 2.29
CA SER A 250 6.50 -8.11 2.64
C SER A 250 6.44 -9.15 1.51
N GLY A 251 7.44 -9.13 0.64
CA GLY A 251 7.56 -10.04 -0.49
C GLY A 251 6.47 -9.94 -1.56
N PRO A 252 6.31 -10.97 -2.41
CA PRO A 252 5.34 -10.97 -3.51
C PRO A 252 3.91 -11.03 -2.97
N SER A 253 2.95 -10.62 -3.80
CA SER A 253 1.54 -10.71 -3.45
C SER A 253 1.17 -12.17 -3.18
N ASN A 254 0.58 -12.46 -2.04
CA ASN A 254 0.07 -13.79 -1.75
C ASN A 254 -1.28 -13.72 -1.05
N SER A 255 -2.10 -14.75 -1.30
CA SER A 255 -3.35 -15.00 -0.60
C SER A 255 -3.34 -16.45 -0.16
N ALA A 256 -3.56 -16.69 1.13
CA ALA A 256 -3.87 -18.02 1.64
C ALA A 256 -5.39 -18.16 1.67
N ASP A 257 -5.94 -19.04 0.83
CA ASP A 257 -7.35 -19.45 0.92
C ASP A 257 -7.51 -20.53 2.01
N ILE A 258 -8.75 -20.79 2.43
CA ILE A 258 -9.22 -21.58 3.59
C ILE A 258 -8.54 -22.96 3.74
N GLU A 259 -7.91 -23.49 2.69
CA GLU A 259 -7.23 -24.80 2.66
C GLU A 259 -5.70 -24.74 2.90
N MET A 260 -5.15 -23.60 3.36
CA MET A 260 -3.71 -23.40 3.58
C MET A 260 -2.83 -23.57 2.32
N SER A 261 -3.44 -23.49 1.14
CA SER A 261 -2.70 -23.42 -0.13
C SER A 261 -2.36 -21.96 -0.43
N LEU A 262 -1.07 -21.65 -0.50
CA LEU A 262 -0.60 -20.32 -0.83
C LEU A 262 -0.72 -20.09 -2.33
N VAL A 263 -1.55 -19.12 -2.74
CA VAL A 263 -1.60 -18.64 -4.14
C VAL A 263 -0.86 -17.31 -4.21
N VAL A 264 0.18 -17.25 -5.03
CA VAL A 264 1.01 -16.06 -5.23
C VAL A 264 0.56 -15.31 -6.48
N GLY A 265 0.49 -13.98 -6.42
CA GLY A 265 0.23 -13.11 -7.56
C GLY A 265 -1.24 -12.83 -7.89
N VAL A 266 -2.18 -13.09 -6.97
CA VAL A 266 -3.62 -12.93 -7.25
C VAL A 266 -4.03 -11.45 -7.40
N HIS A 267 -3.39 -10.56 -6.63
CA HIS A 267 -3.77 -9.14 -6.55
C HIS A 267 -2.57 -8.19 -6.68
N GLY A 268 -1.40 -8.69 -7.07
CA GLY A 268 -0.19 -7.89 -7.25
C GLY A 268 0.99 -8.72 -7.73
N PRO A 269 2.24 -8.29 -7.49
CA PRO A 269 3.41 -8.89 -8.12
C PRO A 269 3.56 -10.38 -7.79
N VAL A 270 3.87 -11.18 -8.80
CA VAL A 270 4.14 -12.62 -8.71
C VAL A 270 5.53 -12.86 -8.13
N HIS A 271 6.50 -12.03 -8.49
CA HIS A 271 7.86 -12.10 -7.97
C HIS A 271 8.27 -10.76 -7.33
N ALA A 272 9.05 -10.85 -6.26
CA ALA A 272 9.68 -9.70 -5.62
C ALA A 272 11.19 -9.93 -5.52
N THR A 273 11.97 -8.92 -5.90
CA THR A 273 13.43 -8.90 -5.76
C THR A 273 13.86 -7.68 -4.97
N TYR A 274 14.67 -7.88 -3.94
CA TYR A 274 15.27 -6.83 -3.13
C TYR A 274 16.74 -6.69 -3.49
N ILE A 275 17.14 -5.50 -3.92
CA ILE A 275 18.53 -5.17 -4.20
C ILE A 275 19.03 -4.28 -3.07
N ILE A 276 19.79 -4.86 -2.14
CA ILE A 276 20.43 -4.16 -1.04
C ILE A 276 21.68 -3.48 -1.59
N VAL A 277 21.76 -2.16 -1.47
CA VAL A 277 22.90 -1.37 -1.91
C VAL A 277 23.63 -0.80 -0.70
N ASP A 278 24.92 -1.10 -0.60
CA ASP A 278 25.81 -0.41 0.34
C ASP A 278 26.00 1.03 -0.13
N ASP A 279 25.38 1.96 0.60
CA ASP A 279 25.28 3.38 0.28
C ASP A 279 26.23 4.27 1.09
N ALA A 280 27.11 3.64 1.88
CA ALA A 280 28.21 4.28 2.62
C ALA A 280 29.35 4.79 1.72
#